data_AF-A0A482ZUV5-F1
#
_entry.id   AF-A0A482ZUV5-F1
#
_cell.length_a   1.000
_cell.length_b   1.000
_cell.length_c   1.000
_cell.angle_alpha   90.00
_cell.angle_beta   90.00
_cell.angle_gamma   90.00
#
_symmetry.space_group_name_H-M   'P 1'
#
loop_
_entity.id
_entity.type
_entity.pdbx_description
1 polymer ?
#
loop_
_entity_poly.entity_id
_entity_poly.type
_entity_poly.pdbx_seq_one_letter_code
_entity_poly.pdbx_strand_id
1 'polypeptide(L)'
;MAHVMTFSRVAESKINALKASGCHELFIGIESGSPRILSSIKKTSNVKVILENLTKVLKCGINIKGYFIYGFPGEKEADMEMTYELAVKLSRIAKKHGSRFRTSVFQYRPYHATEIYHDLVSKGEFAPVERIAANSALSDLVGRIQFNFHSGNLSEVDSETVHNYIYRTSNLTDPELFSRIQPRSSPREKEKL
;
A
#
# COMPACT_ATOMS: atom_id res chain seq x y z
N MET A 1 -8.18 -12.36 -7.48
CA MET A 1 -8.29 -11.12 -6.67
C MET A 1 -9.59 -11.19 -5.89
N ALA A 2 -9.62 -10.69 -4.66
CA ALA A 2 -10.83 -10.67 -3.84
C ALA A 2 -10.92 -9.38 -3.03
N HIS A 3 -12.14 -8.98 -2.68
CA HIS A 3 -12.36 -7.88 -1.76
C HIS A 3 -12.18 -8.38 -0.31
N VAL A 4 -11.65 -7.54 0.59
CA VAL A 4 -11.44 -7.94 1.99
C VAL A 4 -12.73 -8.39 2.69
N MET A 5 -13.87 -7.81 2.31
CA MET A 5 -15.18 -8.15 2.88
C MET A 5 -15.74 -9.50 2.39
N THR A 6 -15.16 -10.10 1.34
CA THR A 6 -15.56 -11.43 0.85
C THR A 6 -15.47 -12.49 1.94
N PHE A 7 -14.56 -12.33 2.92
CA PHE A 7 -14.35 -13.29 4.00
C PHE A 7 -15.10 -12.93 5.30
N SER A 8 -15.90 -11.86 5.27
CA SER A 8 -16.74 -11.48 6.40
C SER A 8 -17.83 -12.52 6.62
N ARG A 9 -17.99 -12.98 7.86
CA ARG A 9 -18.96 -14.04 8.25
C ARG A 9 -18.83 -15.36 7.47
N VAL A 10 -17.73 -15.55 6.74
CA VAL A 10 -17.41 -16.82 6.08
C VAL A 10 -16.77 -17.76 7.10
N ALA A 11 -17.31 -18.97 7.22
CA ALA A 11 -16.75 -20.02 8.08
C ALA A 11 -15.38 -20.50 7.55
N GLU A 12 -14.47 -20.87 8.46
CA GLU A 12 -13.15 -21.38 8.11
C GLU A 12 -13.21 -22.63 7.23
N SER A 13 -14.24 -23.48 7.38
CA SER A 13 -14.45 -24.65 6.52
C SER A 13 -14.57 -24.31 5.04
N LYS A 14 -15.20 -23.18 4.69
CA LYS A 14 -15.27 -22.70 3.30
C LYS A 14 -13.93 -22.20 2.78
N ILE A 15 -13.11 -21.60 3.65
CA ILE A 15 -11.76 -21.13 3.28
C ILE A 15 -10.81 -22.33 3.14
N ASN A 16 -10.95 -23.36 3.97
CA ASN A 16 -10.24 -24.62 3.82
C ASN A 16 -10.63 -25.34 2.51
N ALA A 17 -11.90 -25.31 2.12
CA ALA A 17 -12.34 -25.82 0.82
C ALA A 17 -11.69 -25.03 -0.34
N LEU A 18 -11.60 -23.70 -0.22
CA LEU A 18 -10.88 -22.86 -1.19
C LEU A 18 -9.39 -23.21 -1.26
N LYS A 19 -8.74 -23.49 -0.13
CA LYS A 19 -7.35 -23.97 -0.10
C LYS A 19 -7.23 -25.33 -0.80
N ALA A 20 -8.13 -26.26 -0.48
CA ALA A 20 -8.15 -27.61 -1.06
C ALA A 20 -8.41 -27.61 -2.57
N SER A 21 -9.10 -26.59 -3.10
CA SER A 21 -9.31 -26.42 -4.54
C SER A 21 -8.07 -25.89 -5.29
N GLY A 22 -6.92 -25.74 -4.63
CA GLY A 22 -5.69 -25.23 -5.23
C GLY A 22 -5.51 -23.71 -5.14
N CYS A 23 -6.28 -23.00 -4.30
CA CYS A 23 -6.03 -21.57 -4.08
C CYS A 23 -4.76 -21.38 -3.22
N HIS A 24 -3.68 -20.92 -3.85
CA HIS A 24 -2.40 -20.72 -3.17
C HIS A 24 -2.21 -19.30 -2.62
N GLU A 25 -2.68 -18.27 -3.33
CA GLU A 25 -2.51 -16.87 -2.96
C GLU A 25 -3.71 -16.01 -3.36
N LEU A 26 -4.13 -15.12 -2.47
CA LEU A 26 -5.18 -14.13 -2.72
C LEU A 26 -4.59 -12.73 -2.87
N PHE A 27 -5.11 -11.97 -3.83
CA PHE A 27 -4.71 -10.59 -4.08
C PHE A 27 -5.79 -9.69 -3.51
N ILE A 28 -5.43 -8.88 -2.50
CA ILE A 28 -6.38 -8.08 -1.72
C ILE A 28 -5.99 -6.61 -1.76
N GLY A 29 -6.90 -5.75 -2.23
CA GLY A 29 -6.81 -4.30 -2.09
C GLY A 29 -7.12 -3.88 -0.66
N ILE A 30 -6.08 -3.62 0.14
CA ILE A 30 -6.18 -3.13 1.53
C ILE A 30 -6.16 -1.61 1.51
N GLU A 31 -5.33 -1.04 0.66
CA GLU A 31 -5.13 0.39 0.37
C GLU A 31 -4.54 1.19 1.53
N SER A 32 -5.18 1.22 2.69
CA SER A 32 -4.75 1.99 3.85
C SER A 32 -5.09 1.28 5.16
N GLY A 33 -4.38 1.61 6.24
CA GLY A 33 -4.72 1.25 7.61
C GLY A 33 -5.42 2.38 8.37
N SER A 34 -5.60 3.55 7.75
CA SER A 34 -6.34 4.66 8.35
C SER A 34 -7.84 4.55 8.05
N PRO A 35 -8.72 4.50 9.09
CA PRO A 35 -10.16 4.56 8.89
C PRO A 35 -10.61 5.81 8.11
N ARG A 36 -9.91 6.93 8.28
CA ARG A 36 -10.23 8.21 7.62
C ARG A 36 -9.97 8.13 6.12
N ILE A 37 -8.79 7.65 5.73
CA ILE A 37 -8.43 7.46 4.31
C ILE A 37 -9.30 6.37 3.68
N LEU A 38 -9.52 5.25 4.37
CA LEU A 38 -10.42 4.19 3.88
C LEU A 38 -11.84 4.73 3.64
N SER A 39 -12.35 5.59 4.53
CA SER A 39 -13.66 6.21 4.35
C SER A 39 -13.68 7.18 3.17
N SER A 40 -12.64 7.99 2.98
CA SER A 40 -12.59 8.96 1.87
C SER A 40 -12.54 8.28 0.50
N ILE A 41 -12.02 7.06 0.42
CA ILE A 41 -12.00 6.26 -0.81
C ILE A 41 -13.15 5.22 -0.88
N LYS A 42 -14.18 5.37 -0.03
CA LYS A 42 -15.38 4.51 0.01
C LYS A 42 -15.07 3.02 0.20
N LYS A 43 -14.01 2.71 0.94
CA LYS A 43 -13.66 1.35 1.40
C LYS A 43 -14.21 1.10 2.80
N THR A 44 -14.20 -0.17 3.21
CA THR A 44 -14.48 -0.51 4.62
C THR A 44 -13.44 0.18 5.51
N SER A 45 -13.90 1.04 6.41
CA SER A 45 -13.04 1.76 7.37
C SER A 45 -12.85 1.02 8.68
N ASN A 46 -13.50 -0.14 8.84
CA ASN A 46 -13.33 -0.99 10.02
C ASN A 46 -12.07 -1.86 9.88
N VAL A 47 -10.95 -1.31 10.32
CA VAL A 47 -9.63 -1.97 10.29
C VAL A 47 -9.61 -3.27 11.10
N LYS A 48 -10.42 -3.38 12.16
CA LYS A 48 -10.56 -4.61 12.94
C LYS A 48 -11.14 -5.73 12.09
N VAL A 49 -12.19 -5.45 11.30
CA VAL A 49 -12.79 -6.44 10.38
C VAL A 49 -11.82 -6.83 9.27
N ILE A 50 -11.02 -5.89 8.75
CA ILE A 50 -9.94 -6.18 7.80
C ILE A 50 -8.98 -7.21 8.43
N LEU A 51 -8.47 -6.90 9.63
CA LEU A 51 -7.52 -7.75 10.33
C LEU A 51 -8.10 -9.14 10.63
N GLU A 52 -9.34 -9.22 11.11
CA GLU A 52 -10.04 -10.49 11.41
C GLU A 52 -10.19 -11.35 10.15
N ASN A 53 -10.67 -10.77 9.05
CA ASN A 53 -10.91 -11.48 7.80
C ASN A 53 -9.61 -12.02 7.21
N LEU A 54 -8.56 -11.20 7.15
CA LEU A 54 -7.29 -11.63 6.58
C LEU A 54 -6.53 -12.58 7.50
N THR A 55 -6.67 -12.44 8.83
CA THR A 55 -6.14 -13.42 9.79
C THR A 55 -6.73 -14.80 9.56
N LYS A 56 -8.04 -14.88 9.32
CA LYS A 56 -8.74 -16.15 9.04
C LYS A 56 -8.18 -16.83 7.79
N VAL A 57 -7.98 -16.05 6.71
CA VAL A 57 -7.38 -16.54 5.47
C VAL A 57 -5.95 -17.06 5.68
N LEU A 58 -5.12 -16.28 6.37
CA LEU A 58 -3.72 -16.65 6.67
C LEU A 58 -3.63 -17.89 7.57
N LYS A 59 -4.55 -18.04 8.53
CA LYS A 59 -4.68 -19.22 9.40
C LYS A 59 -5.00 -20.49 8.62
N CYS A 60 -5.85 -20.40 7.59
CA CYS A 60 -6.17 -21.52 6.69
C CYS A 60 -5.04 -21.83 5.68
N GLY A 61 -3.88 -21.19 5.79
CA GLY A 61 -2.72 -21.49 4.95
C GLY A 61 -2.82 -20.95 3.51
N ILE A 62 -3.70 -19.98 3.25
CA ILE A 62 -3.74 -19.26 1.97
C ILE A 62 -2.87 -18.01 2.09
N ASN A 63 -1.91 -17.85 1.17
CA ASN A 63 -1.04 -16.68 1.15
C ASN A 63 -1.81 -15.43 0.72
N ILE A 64 -1.30 -14.25 1.08
CA ILE A 64 -1.90 -12.98 0.68
C ILE A 64 -0.86 -12.07 0.06
N LYS A 65 -1.19 -11.53 -1.12
CA LYS A 65 -0.58 -10.32 -1.66
C LYS A 65 -1.48 -9.12 -1.32
N GLY A 66 -1.05 -8.31 -0.36
CA GLY A 66 -1.73 -7.08 0.05
C GLY A 66 -1.28 -5.88 -0.78
N TYR A 67 -2.24 -5.13 -1.31
CA TYR A 67 -2.00 -3.90 -2.04
C TYR A 67 -2.22 -2.69 -1.13
N PHE A 68 -1.26 -1.77 -1.12
CA PHE A 68 -1.27 -0.54 -0.31
C PHE A 68 -0.97 0.67 -1.19
N ILE A 69 -1.54 1.82 -0.83
CA ILE A 69 -1.34 3.09 -1.52
C ILE A 69 -1.01 4.17 -0.49
N TYR A 70 0.03 4.94 -0.74
CA TYR A 70 0.43 6.12 0.03
C TYR A 70 0.36 7.38 -0.83
N GLY A 71 0.18 8.53 -0.20
CA GLY A 71 0.14 9.83 -0.88
C GLY A 71 -1.27 10.27 -1.29
N PHE A 72 -2.32 9.77 -0.61
CA PHE A 72 -3.69 10.20 -0.90
C PHE A 72 -3.90 11.69 -0.58
N PRO A 73 -4.86 12.36 -1.26
CA PRO A 73 -5.28 13.71 -0.91
C PRO A 73 -5.62 13.85 0.57
N GLY A 74 -4.95 14.80 1.23
CA GLY A 74 -5.15 15.06 2.65
C GLY A 74 -4.63 13.96 3.59
N GLU A 75 -3.81 13.01 3.12
CA GLU A 75 -3.20 11.97 3.96
C GLU A 75 -2.10 12.58 4.85
N LYS A 76 -2.14 12.27 6.15
CA LYS A 76 -1.17 12.75 7.14
C LYS A 76 -0.21 11.63 7.50
N GLU A 77 0.93 11.97 8.08
CA GLU A 77 1.92 10.97 8.51
C GLU A 77 1.32 9.93 9.47
N ALA A 78 0.45 10.34 10.40
CA ALA A 78 -0.24 9.42 11.30
C ALA A 78 -1.11 8.38 10.56
N ASP A 79 -1.71 8.74 9.42
CA ASP A 79 -2.45 7.79 8.58
C ASP A 79 -1.52 6.80 7.88
N MET A 80 -0.34 7.28 7.47
CA MET A 80 0.69 6.45 6.85
C MET A 80 1.26 5.44 7.85
N GLU A 81 1.49 5.85 9.09
CA GLU A 81 1.95 4.96 10.17
C GLU A 81 0.87 3.91 10.51
N MET A 82 -0.41 4.28 10.61
CA MET A 82 -1.51 3.30 10.76
C MET A 82 -1.52 2.26 9.62
N THR A 83 -1.25 2.71 8.39
CA THR A 83 -1.13 1.84 7.22
C THR A 83 0.05 0.87 7.33
N TYR A 84 1.22 1.40 7.72
CA TYR A 84 2.42 0.59 7.92
C TYR A 84 2.24 -0.44 9.05
N GLU A 85 1.69 -0.02 10.19
CA GLU A 85 1.41 -0.91 11.32
C GLU A 85 0.48 -2.06 10.95
N LEU A 86 -0.57 -1.79 10.16
CA LEU A 86 -1.48 -2.83 9.68
C LEU A 86 -0.73 -3.86 8.83
N ALA A 87 0.14 -3.40 7.91
CA ALA A 87 0.97 -4.28 7.09
C ALA A 87 1.93 -5.12 7.95
N VAL A 88 2.57 -4.53 8.97
CA VAL A 88 3.44 -5.24 9.92
C VAL A 88 2.65 -6.29 10.71
N LYS A 89 1.45 -5.95 11.21
CA LYS A 89 0.57 -6.87 11.94
C LYS A 89 0.21 -8.07 11.08
N LEU A 90 -0.21 -7.85 9.83
CA LEU A 90 -0.54 -8.93 8.88
C LEU A 90 0.67 -9.81 8.55
N SER A 91 1.85 -9.21 8.34
CA SER A 91 3.11 -9.95 8.13
C SER A 91 3.44 -10.87 9.32
N ARG A 92 3.33 -10.36 10.55
CA ARG A 92 3.54 -11.16 11.77
C ARG A 92 2.53 -12.29 11.91
N ILE A 93 1.25 -12.05 11.60
CA ILE A 93 0.19 -13.06 11.62
C ILE A 93 0.49 -14.16 10.60
N ALA A 94 0.88 -13.81 9.38
CA ALA A 94 1.24 -14.78 8.35
C ALA A 94 2.40 -15.68 8.81
N LYS A 95 3.48 -15.06 9.30
CA LYS A 95 4.64 -15.79 9.85
C LYS A 95 4.24 -16.74 10.98
N LYS A 96 3.38 -16.29 11.90
CA LYS A 96 2.87 -17.10 13.02
C LYS A 96 2.10 -18.33 12.55
N HIS A 97 1.41 -18.25 11.41
CA HIS A 97 0.58 -19.33 10.88
C HIS A 97 1.22 -20.11 9.73
N GLY A 98 2.51 -19.90 9.45
CA GLY A 98 3.22 -20.60 8.37
C GLY A 98 2.72 -20.24 6.97
N SER A 99 1.99 -19.13 6.82
CA SER A 99 1.57 -18.57 5.54
C SER A 99 2.42 -17.36 5.18
N ARG A 100 2.32 -16.92 3.92
CA ARG A 100 3.06 -15.77 3.41
C ARG A 100 2.14 -14.56 3.24
N PHE A 101 2.59 -13.41 3.74
CA PHE A 101 2.03 -12.10 3.42
C PHE A 101 3.11 -11.29 2.69
N ARG A 102 2.79 -10.83 1.49
CA ARG A 102 3.65 -9.91 0.73
C ARG A 102 2.89 -8.64 0.37
N THR A 103 3.62 -7.55 0.29
CA THR A 103 3.11 -6.22 -0.01
C THR A 103 3.40 -5.82 -1.46
N SER A 104 2.46 -5.07 -2.04
CA SER A 104 2.64 -4.33 -3.28
C SER A 104 2.20 -2.91 -3.01
N VAL A 105 3.14 -1.97 -3.04
CA VAL A 105 2.92 -0.62 -2.53
C VAL A 105 3.08 0.37 -3.66
N PHE A 106 2.18 1.35 -3.73
CA PHE A 106 2.17 2.35 -4.79
C PHE A 106 2.00 3.75 -4.20
N GLN A 107 2.52 4.75 -4.91
CA GLN A 107 2.13 6.13 -4.70
C GLN A 107 0.78 6.40 -5.40
N TYR A 108 -0.13 7.10 -4.71
CA TYR A 108 -1.41 7.52 -5.25
C TYR A 108 -1.22 8.35 -6.52
N ARG A 109 -2.11 8.11 -7.48
CA ARG A 109 -2.18 8.86 -8.74
C ARG A 109 -3.66 9.19 -9.02
N PRO A 110 -3.99 10.45 -9.28
CA PRO A 110 -5.35 10.85 -9.61
C PRO A 110 -5.66 10.42 -11.05
N TYR A 111 -6.27 9.23 -11.19
CA TYR A 111 -6.70 8.72 -12.48
C TYR A 111 -7.92 9.50 -12.97
N HIS A 112 -7.91 9.91 -14.24
CA HIS A 112 -9.04 10.54 -14.91
C HIS A 112 -10.32 9.71 -14.74
N ALA A 113 -11.46 10.40 -14.72
CA ALA A 113 -12.80 9.83 -14.53
C ALA A 113 -13.05 9.17 -13.16
N THR A 114 -12.13 9.27 -12.20
CA THR A 114 -12.41 8.92 -10.80
C THR A 114 -13.03 10.11 -10.07
N GLU A 115 -13.90 9.81 -9.11
CA GLU A 115 -14.53 10.85 -8.27
C GLU A 115 -13.49 11.73 -7.57
N ILE A 116 -12.45 11.12 -7.00
CA ILE A 116 -11.37 11.85 -6.33
C ILE A 116 -10.66 12.81 -7.30
N TYR A 117 -10.44 12.41 -8.56
CA TYR A 117 -9.87 13.30 -9.57
C TYR A 117 -10.79 14.51 -9.83
N HIS A 118 -12.09 14.28 -10.00
CA HIS A 118 -13.05 15.37 -10.24
C HIS A 118 -13.12 16.33 -9.05
N ASP A 119 -13.12 15.81 -7.83
CA ASP A 119 -13.10 16.61 -6.61
C ASP A 119 -11.86 17.50 -6.55
N LEU A 120 -10.68 16.93 -6.78
CA LEU A 120 -9.40 17.65 -6.78
C LEU A 120 -9.37 18.79 -7.81
N VAL A 121 -9.83 18.52 -9.04
CA VAL A 121 -9.88 19.53 -10.10
C VAL A 121 -10.91 20.62 -9.77
N SER A 122 -12.10 20.25 -9.25
CA SER A 122 -13.16 21.20 -8.93
C SER A 122 -12.78 22.18 -7.81
N LYS A 123 -11.95 21.75 -6.86
CA LYS A 123 -11.46 22.58 -5.76
C LYS A 123 -10.27 23.48 -6.14
N GLY A 124 -9.74 23.33 -7.36
CA GLY A 124 -8.51 24.03 -7.78
C GLY A 124 -7.25 23.55 -7.06
N GLU A 125 -7.33 22.45 -6.31
CA GLU A 125 -6.20 21.85 -5.58
C GLU A 125 -5.25 21.07 -6.51
N PHE A 126 -5.69 20.83 -7.74
CA PHE A 126 -4.94 20.04 -8.70
C PHE A 126 -5.23 20.47 -10.15
N ALA A 127 -4.18 20.75 -10.92
CA ALA A 127 -4.31 20.94 -12.36
C ALA A 127 -4.54 19.57 -13.04
N PRO A 128 -5.36 19.48 -14.10
CA PRO A 128 -5.56 18.23 -14.83
C PRO A 128 -4.25 17.50 -15.13
N VAL A 129 -4.18 16.18 -14.90
CA VAL A 129 -2.97 15.40 -15.22
C VAL A 129 -2.78 15.37 -16.72
N GLU A 130 -1.95 16.26 -17.27
CA GLU A 130 -1.59 16.19 -18.69
C GLU A 130 -0.46 15.18 -18.95
N ARG A 131 0.37 14.92 -17.94
CA ARG A 131 1.56 14.05 -18.04
C ARG A 131 1.83 13.28 -16.75
N ILE A 132 2.44 12.12 -16.92
CA ILE A 132 2.94 11.28 -15.82
C ILE A 132 4.48 11.30 -15.90
N ALA A 133 5.16 11.48 -14.77
CA ALA A 133 6.62 11.48 -14.69
C ALA A 133 7.13 10.20 -14.02
N ALA A 134 8.28 9.70 -14.47
CA ALA A 134 8.99 8.62 -13.78
C ALA A 134 9.52 9.14 -12.43
N ASN A 135 9.32 8.35 -11.38
CA ASN A 135 9.86 8.64 -10.05
C ASN A 135 11.22 7.95 -9.90
N SER A 136 12.29 8.59 -10.39
CA SER A 136 13.65 8.04 -10.32
C SER A 136 14.11 7.82 -8.89
N ALA A 137 13.85 8.78 -7.98
CA ALA A 137 14.20 8.67 -6.56
C ALA A 137 13.57 7.43 -5.90
N LEU A 138 12.27 7.20 -6.14
CA LEU A 138 11.60 6.01 -5.62
C LEU A 138 12.09 4.73 -6.32
N SER A 139 12.32 4.79 -7.64
CA SER A 139 12.86 3.67 -8.42
C SER A 139 14.22 3.21 -7.92
N ASP A 140 15.10 4.15 -7.60
CA ASP A 140 16.39 3.89 -6.98
C ASP A 140 16.16 3.24 -5.62
N LEU A 141 15.34 3.86 -4.75
CA LEU A 141 15.09 3.39 -3.38
C LEU A 141 14.50 1.97 -3.29
N VAL A 142 13.56 1.63 -4.17
CA VAL A 142 12.83 0.33 -4.14
C VAL A 142 13.21 -0.60 -5.29
N GLY A 143 14.29 -0.33 -6.03
CA GLY A 143 14.84 -1.23 -7.05
C GLY A 143 13.87 -1.70 -8.14
N ARG A 144 12.75 -0.99 -8.37
CA ARG A 144 11.70 -1.36 -9.33
C ARG A 144 11.37 -0.16 -10.20
N ILE A 145 11.53 -0.30 -11.51
CA ILE A 145 11.37 0.80 -12.47
C ILE A 145 9.96 0.82 -13.10
N GLN A 146 9.36 -0.36 -13.30
CA GLN A 146 8.18 -0.52 -14.16
C GLN A 146 6.89 0.16 -13.67
N PHE A 147 6.80 0.57 -12.40
CA PHE A 147 5.54 1.09 -11.83
C PHE A 147 5.71 2.38 -11.02
N ASN A 148 6.91 2.93 -10.95
CA ASN A 148 7.22 4.10 -10.13
C ASN A 148 7.04 5.36 -10.96
N PHE A 149 5.80 5.81 -11.01
CA PHE A 149 5.41 7.04 -11.64
C PHE A 149 4.64 7.91 -10.65
N HIS A 150 4.71 9.23 -10.82
CA HIS A 150 3.97 10.18 -10.01
C HIS A 150 3.28 11.24 -10.87
N SER A 151 2.23 11.83 -10.30
CA SER A 151 1.55 13.03 -10.81
C SER A 151 1.62 14.17 -9.79
N GLY A 152 2.66 14.14 -8.94
CA GLY A 152 2.80 15.01 -7.77
C GLY A 152 2.54 14.25 -6.45
N ASN A 153 2.72 14.95 -5.33
CA ASN A 153 2.33 14.46 -4.01
C ASN A 153 1.13 15.28 -3.54
N LEU A 154 0.02 14.59 -3.22
CA LEU A 154 -1.25 15.20 -2.81
C LEU A 154 -1.53 15.03 -1.31
N SER A 155 -0.63 14.35 -0.60
CA SER A 155 -0.70 14.25 0.86
C SER A 155 -0.29 15.55 1.55
N GLU A 156 -0.51 15.62 2.86
CA GLU A 156 -0.10 16.75 3.71
C GLU A 156 1.35 16.65 4.18
N VAL A 157 2.12 15.67 3.70
CA VAL A 157 3.54 15.48 4.04
C VAL A 157 4.41 15.69 2.82
N ASP A 158 5.71 15.87 3.03
CA ASP A 158 6.68 15.95 1.94
C ASP A 158 6.84 14.60 1.20
N SER A 159 7.41 14.64 -0.01
CA SER A 159 7.54 13.45 -0.85
C SER A 159 8.55 12.43 -0.29
N GLU A 160 9.55 12.87 0.48
CA GLU A 160 10.54 11.97 1.10
C GLU A 160 9.87 11.10 2.17
N THR A 161 8.98 11.70 2.97
CA THR A 161 8.14 10.98 3.92
C THR A 161 7.30 9.91 3.22
N VAL A 162 6.60 10.25 2.12
CA VAL A 162 5.84 9.26 1.31
C VAL A 162 6.74 8.12 0.82
N HIS A 163 7.90 8.45 0.24
CA HIS A 163 8.82 7.45 -0.29
C HIS A 163 9.36 6.53 0.80
N ASN A 164 9.63 7.04 2.00
CA ASN A 164 10.06 6.26 3.15
C ASN A 164 9.00 5.22 3.56
N TYR A 165 7.71 5.59 3.63
CA TYR A 165 6.64 4.64 3.92
C TYR A 165 6.46 3.58 2.83
N ILE A 166 6.61 3.97 1.54
CA ILE A 166 6.59 3.02 0.43
C ILE A 166 7.75 2.01 0.56
N TYR A 167 8.95 2.49 0.87
CA TYR A 167 10.13 1.64 1.08
C TYR A 167 9.96 0.69 2.27
N ARG A 168 9.62 1.22 3.46
CA ARG A 168 9.40 0.46 4.70
C ARG A 168 8.36 -0.65 4.47
N THR A 169 7.23 -0.31 3.85
CA THR A 169 6.14 -1.27 3.61
C THR A 169 6.50 -2.30 2.55
N SER A 170 7.23 -1.92 1.50
CA SER A 170 7.68 -2.84 0.45
C SER A 170 8.66 -3.88 0.99
N ASN A 171 9.56 -3.47 1.90
CA ASN A 171 10.54 -4.35 2.55
C ASN A 171 9.96 -5.38 3.52
N LEU A 172 8.67 -5.30 3.85
CA LEU A 172 8.00 -6.36 4.62
C LEU A 172 7.88 -7.69 3.86
N THR A 173 7.94 -7.65 2.52
CA THR A 173 7.83 -8.84 1.65
C THR A 173 9.08 -9.70 1.67
N ASP A 174 10.23 -9.05 1.72
CA ASP A 174 11.55 -9.64 1.61
C ASP A 174 12.57 -8.61 2.15
N PRO A 175 13.12 -8.83 3.35
CA PRO A 175 14.08 -7.93 3.99
C PRO A 175 15.39 -7.75 3.20
N GLU A 176 15.73 -8.65 2.28
CA GLU A 176 16.94 -8.55 1.45
C GLU A 176 16.70 -7.91 0.09
N LEU A 177 15.44 -7.67 -0.30
CA LEU A 177 15.10 -7.19 -1.64
C LEU A 177 15.76 -5.86 -1.98
N PHE A 178 15.96 -4.99 -0.98
CA PHE A 178 16.59 -3.66 -1.13
C PHE A 178 17.79 -3.44 -0.20
N SER A 179 18.30 -4.47 0.47
CA SER A 179 19.50 -4.35 1.32
C SER A 179 20.77 -3.96 0.54
N ARG A 180 20.73 -4.13 -0.80
CA ARG A 180 21.82 -3.79 -1.74
C ARG A 180 21.71 -2.40 -2.34
N ILE A 181 20.67 -1.64 -2.00
CA ILE A 181 20.43 -0.30 -2.53
C ILE A 181 20.66 0.68 -1.39
N GLN A 182 21.84 1.31 -1.36
CA GLN A 182 22.06 2.46 -0.49
C GLN A 182 21.42 3.70 -1.12
N PRO A 183 20.73 4.56 -0.35
CA PRO A 183 20.33 5.88 -0.82
C PRO A 183 21.59 6.62 -1.26
N ARG A 184 21.66 7.06 -2.52
CA ARG A 184 22.70 8.02 -2.92
C ARG A 184 22.43 9.32 -2.16
N SER A 185 23.41 9.80 -1.42
CA SER A 185 23.37 11.11 -0.77
C SER A 185 23.06 12.19 -1.82
N SER A 186 22.19 13.13 -1.46
CA SER A 186 21.77 14.19 -2.38
C SER A 186 22.96 15.04 -2.83
N PRO A 187 22.99 15.60 -4.06
CA PRO A 187 24.10 16.41 -4.55
C PRO A 187 24.27 17.81 -3.93
N ARG A 188 23.67 18.12 -2.76
CA ARG A 188 23.58 19.50 -2.25
C ARG A 188 24.71 20.00 -1.33
N GLU A 189 25.90 19.38 -1.34
CA GLU A 189 27.04 19.87 -0.51
C GLU A 189 28.35 20.12 -1.28
N LYS A 190 28.30 20.43 -2.59
CA LYS A 190 29.51 20.83 -3.35
C LYS A 190 29.44 22.21 -4.03
N GLU A 191 28.57 23.09 -3.56
CA GLU A 191 28.61 24.51 -3.93
C GLU A 191 28.42 25.41 -2.70
N LYS A 192 29.41 25.39 -1.80
CA LYS A 192 29.84 26.58 -1.09
C LYS A 192 31.36 26.55 -1.04
N LEU A 193 31.96 27.54 -1.71
CA LEU A 193 33.36 27.91 -1.54
C LEU A 193 33.72 28.10 -0.07
#